data_AF-A0A7Y1TEG1-F1
#
_entry.id   AF-A0A7Y1TEG1-F1
#
_cell.length_a   1.000
_cell.length_b   1.000
_cell.length_c   1.000
_cell.angle_alpha   90.00
_cell.angle_beta   90.00
_cell.angle_gamma   90.00
#
_symmetry.space_group_name_H-M   'P 1'
#
loop_
_entity.id
_entity.type
_entity.pdbx_description
1 polymer ?
#
loop_
_entity_poly.entity_id
_entity_poly.type
_entity_poly.pdbx_seq_one_letter_code
_entity_poly.pdbx_strand_id
1 'polypeptide(L)'
;MDTGFSASRTIIAGRTGYAVPLIVAVTGHRNLVPAEIPEIRQRVRGFLNDLCEKYPDRGVSVMSSLAEGADQIVAEEAITLRIPVIAALPMPRDIYVTDFDTTRARESFDLLLAQSSEIFELPITPGNTRRSVAEYGKNRTRQYAQLGVFLCAHSHIL
;
A
#
# COMPACT_ATOMS: atom_id res chain seq x y z
N MET A 1 -16.80 -11.80 -25.54
CA MET A 1 -16.88 -12.09 -24.10
C MET A 1 -16.13 -10.98 -23.42
N ASP A 2 -16.88 -10.06 -22.81
CA ASP A 2 -16.40 -8.79 -22.26
C ASP A 2 -15.39 -8.99 -21.14
N THR A 3 -14.16 -8.57 -21.37
CA THR A 3 -13.15 -8.37 -20.31
C THR A 3 -13.40 -6.99 -19.70
N GLY A 4 -14.13 -6.97 -18.59
CA GLY A 4 -14.41 -5.76 -17.82
C GLY A 4 -13.13 -5.13 -17.28
N PHE A 5 -12.70 -4.03 -17.89
CA PHE A 5 -11.70 -3.12 -17.34
C PHE A 5 -12.40 -2.28 -16.27
N SER A 6 -12.23 -2.63 -14.99
CA SER A 6 -12.75 -1.84 -13.87
C SER A 6 -11.83 -0.64 -13.66
N ALA A 7 -12.05 0.43 -14.43
CA ALA A 7 -11.44 1.72 -14.15
C ALA A 7 -12.00 2.23 -12.83
N SER A 8 -11.15 2.31 -11.79
CA SER A 8 -11.51 2.91 -10.51
C SER A 8 -11.96 4.35 -10.75
N ARG A 9 -13.27 4.60 -10.60
CA ARG A 9 -13.89 5.90 -10.88
C ARG A 9 -13.68 6.84 -9.70
N THR A 10 -12.65 7.67 -9.77
CA THR A 10 -12.54 8.83 -8.89
C THR A 10 -13.57 9.87 -9.33
N ILE A 11 -14.70 9.98 -8.62
CA ILE A 11 -15.68 11.04 -8.88
C ILE A 11 -15.27 12.28 -8.09
N ILE A 12 -14.74 13.29 -8.80
CA ILE A 12 -14.57 14.65 -8.27
C ILE A 12 -15.53 15.56 -9.06
N ALA A 13 -16.46 16.18 -8.34
CA ALA A 13 -17.30 17.30 -8.75
C ALA A 13 -17.69 17.36 -10.25
N GLY A 14 -18.48 16.39 -10.72
CA GLY A 14 -19.24 16.52 -11.97
C GLY A 14 -18.43 16.53 -13.28
N ARG A 15 -17.13 16.24 -13.26
CA ARG A 15 -16.34 16.00 -14.48
C ARG A 15 -15.79 14.59 -14.41
N THR A 16 -16.32 13.70 -15.24
CA THR A 16 -15.68 12.41 -15.55
C THR A 16 -14.38 12.69 -16.31
N GLY A 17 -13.29 12.92 -15.58
CA GLY A 17 -11.96 13.05 -16.15
C GLY A 17 -11.29 11.68 -16.23
N TYR A 18 -10.63 11.40 -17.35
CA TYR A 18 -9.70 10.27 -17.52
C TYR A 18 -8.35 10.54 -16.80
N ALA A 19 -8.39 11.25 -15.68
CA ALA A 19 -7.17 11.63 -14.97
C ALA A 19 -6.62 10.40 -14.26
N VAL A 20 -5.42 9.98 -14.66
CA VAL A 20 -4.68 8.95 -13.95
C VAL A 20 -4.25 9.53 -12.58
N PRO A 21 -4.61 8.89 -11.45
CA PRO A 21 -4.28 9.41 -10.14
C PRO A 21 -2.77 9.46 -9.91
N LEU A 22 -2.32 10.43 -9.12
CA LEU A 22 -0.95 10.47 -8.64
C LEU A 22 -0.77 9.40 -7.56
N ILE A 23 -0.10 8.31 -7.92
CA ILE A 23 0.21 7.22 -7.00
C ILE A 23 1.51 7.51 -6.22
N VAL A 24 1.40 7.55 -4.90
CA VAL A 24 2.52 7.59 -3.95
C VAL A 24 2.69 6.20 -3.35
N ALA A 25 3.74 5.48 -3.75
CA ALA A 25 4.08 4.23 -3.11
C ALA A 25 4.84 4.48 -1.80
N VAL A 26 4.75 3.52 -0.87
CA VAL A 26 5.39 3.61 0.43
C VAL A 26 6.25 2.38 0.65
N THR A 27 7.45 2.62 1.13
CA THR A 27 8.28 1.63 1.79
C THR A 27 8.97 2.28 2.97
N GLY A 28 9.02 1.59 4.11
CA GLY A 28 9.80 2.09 5.23
C GLY A 28 10.14 1.05 6.28
N HIS A 29 10.84 1.52 7.32
CA HIS A 29 11.31 0.65 8.39
C HIS A 29 10.18 0.21 9.32
N ARG A 30 10.29 -1.04 9.78
CA ARG A 30 9.41 -1.60 10.82
C ARG A 30 9.75 -1.07 12.21
N ASN A 31 11.03 -0.83 12.46
CA ASN A 31 11.56 -0.40 13.75
C ASN A 31 11.70 1.12 13.78
N LEU A 32 10.63 1.79 14.20
CA LEU A 32 10.62 3.24 14.38
C LEU A 32 10.93 3.61 15.83
N VAL A 33 11.61 4.75 16.04
CA VAL A 33 11.86 5.27 17.38
C VAL A 33 10.54 5.82 17.93
N PRO A 34 10.02 5.32 19.06
CA PRO A 34 8.67 5.70 19.55
C PRO A 34 8.49 7.21 19.78
N ALA A 35 9.54 7.89 20.22
CA ALA A 35 9.52 9.34 20.45
C ALA A 35 9.41 10.17 19.16
N GLU A 36 9.81 9.61 18.02
CA GLU A 36 9.79 10.30 16.71
C GLU A 36 8.48 10.07 15.95
N ILE A 37 7.69 9.06 16.34
CA ILE A 37 6.42 8.71 15.67
C ILE A 37 5.47 9.92 15.50
N PRO A 38 5.25 10.78 16.51
CA PRO A 38 4.38 11.94 16.35
C PRO A 38 4.87 12.91 15.26
N GLU A 39 6.18 13.15 15.19
CA GLU A 39 6.78 14.03 14.19
C GLU A 39 6.72 13.39 12.79
N ILE A 40 7.01 12.09 12.68
CA ILE A 40 6.88 11.33 11.43
C ILE A 40 5.45 11.47 10.88
N ARG A 41 4.44 11.25 11.72
CA ARG A 41 3.02 11.42 11.34
C ARG A 41 2.72 12.82 10.82
N GLN A 42 3.19 13.84 11.53
CA GLN A 42 2.98 15.23 11.12
C GLN A 42 3.59 15.51 9.75
N ARG A 43 4.83 15.03 9.51
CA ARG A 43 5.52 15.20 8.22
C ARG A 43 4.81 14.45 7.10
N VAL A 44 4.38 13.21 7.33
CA VAL A 44 3.62 12.41 6.36
C VAL A 44 2.30 13.11 6.01
N ARG A 45 1.54 13.56 7.01
CA ARG A 45 0.28 14.26 6.81
C ARG A 45 0.47 15.55 6.02
N GLY A 46 1.48 16.34 6.36
CA GLY A 46 1.83 17.57 5.64
C GLY A 46 2.14 17.28 4.17
N PHE A 47 3.02 16.31 3.93
CA PHE A 47 3.40 15.90 2.57
C PHE A 47 2.19 15.45 1.72
N LEU A 48 1.32 14.60 2.27
CA LEU A 48 0.14 14.12 1.55
C LEU A 48 -0.86 15.26 1.25
N ASN A 49 -1.07 16.18 2.20
CA ASN A 49 -1.90 17.37 1.97
C ASN A 49 -1.33 18.27 0.88
N ASP A 50 -0.02 18.55 0.93
CA ASP A 50 0.66 19.38 -0.07
C ASP A 50 0.50 18.80 -1.48
N LEU A 51 0.56 17.46 -1.62
CA LEU A 51 0.31 16.79 -2.89
C LEU A 51 -1.15 16.94 -3.35
N CYS A 52 -2.11 16.78 -2.45
CA CYS A 52 -3.53 16.97 -2.77
C CYS A 52 -3.83 18.41 -3.20
N GLU A 53 -3.24 19.41 -2.54
CA GLU A 53 -3.38 20.83 -2.88
C GLU A 53 -2.71 21.18 -4.21
N LYS A 54 -1.54 20.57 -4.51
CA LYS A 54 -0.80 20.81 -5.74
C LYS A 54 -1.41 20.13 -6.97
N TYR A 55 -2.12 19.01 -6.78
CA TYR A 55 -2.70 18.21 -7.87
C TYR A 55 -4.21 17.93 -7.68
N PRO A 56 -5.05 18.96 -7.50
CA PRO A 56 -6.46 18.79 -7.14
C PRO A 56 -7.27 18.03 -8.22
N ASP A 57 -6.91 18.22 -9.50
CA ASP A 57 -7.63 17.62 -10.63
C ASP A 57 -7.22 16.18 -10.95
N ARG A 58 -6.13 15.67 -10.37
CA ARG A 58 -5.66 14.29 -10.60
C ARG A 58 -6.15 13.31 -9.55
N GLY A 59 -6.35 13.78 -8.32
CA GLY A 59 -6.48 12.91 -7.15
C GLY A 59 -5.14 12.25 -6.80
N VAL A 60 -4.95 12.01 -5.50
CA VAL A 60 -3.78 11.31 -4.96
C VAL A 60 -4.25 9.97 -4.43
N SER A 61 -3.42 8.92 -4.54
CA SER A 61 -3.66 7.64 -3.88
C SER A 61 -2.34 7.10 -3.34
N VAL A 62 -2.44 6.38 -2.21
CA VAL A 62 -1.28 5.79 -1.54
C VAL A 62 -1.25 4.30 -1.82
N MET A 63 -0.11 3.77 -2.25
CA MET A 63 0.09 2.34 -2.44
C MET A 63 1.06 1.81 -1.40
N SER A 64 0.67 0.80 -0.63
CA SER A 64 1.44 0.32 0.52
C SER A 64 1.35 -1.19 0.67
N SER A 65 2.39 -1.80 1.22
CA SER A 65 2.39 -3.21 1.61
C SER A 65 1.70 -3.47 2.95
N LEU A 66 1.35 -2.38 3.67
CA LEU A 66 0.79 -2.39 5.02
C LEU A 66 1.66 -3.13 6.05
N ALA A 67 2.97 -3.27 5.77
CA ALA A 67 3.92 -3.83 6.72
C ALA A 67 3.96 -3.02 8.01
N GLU A 68 4.23 -3.68 9.15
CA GLU A 68 4.35 -2.99 10.43
C GLU A 68 5.34 -1.82 10.37
N GLY A 69 5.07 -0.75 11.12
CA GLY A 69 5.92 0.45 11.19
C GLY A 69 5.50 1.53 10.19
N ALA A 70 6.44 2.01 9.39
CA ALA A 70 6.24 3.19 8.54
C ALA A 70 5.10 3.04 7.52
N ASP A 71 5.00 1.88 6.87
CA ASP A 71 3.95 1.58 5.88
C ASP A 71 2.54 1.75 6.48
N GLN A 72 2.32 1.28 7.71
CA GLN A 72 1.05 1.44 8.43
C GLN A 72 0.81 2.89 8.87
N ILE A 73 1.84 3.61 9.35
CA ILE A 73 1.70 5.04 9.68
C ILE A 73 1.21 5.83 8.48
N VAL A 74 1.81 5.62 7.30
CA VAL A 74 1.40 6.36 6.09
C VAL A 74 -0.01 5.97 5.65
N ALA A 75 -0.37 4.68 5.70
CA ALA A 75 -1.71 4.22 5.39
C ALA A 75 -2.78 4.84 6.32
N GLU A 76 -2.51 4.90 7.63
CA GLU A 76 -3.42 5.49 8.61
C GLU A 76 -3.61 7.00 8.39
N GLU A 77 -2.54 7.74 8.12
CA GLU A 77 -2.63 9.18 7.82
C GLU A 77 -3.39 9.41 6.50
N ALA A 78 -3.14 8.59 5.48
CA ALA A 78 -3.87 8.65 4.21
C ALA A 78 -5.37 8.41 4.41
N ILE A 79 -5.75 7.36 5.16
CA ILE A 79 -7.16 7.07 5.48
C ILE A 79 -7.80 8.22 6.26
N THR A 80 -7.09 8.78 7.25
CA THR A 80 -7.56 9.94 8.03
C THR A 80 -7.85 11.15 7.13
N LEU A 81 -7.01 11.38 6.13
CA LEU A 81 -7.18 12.42 5.12
C LEU A 81 -8.19 12.05 4.01
N ARG A 82 -8.81 10.86 4.08
CA ARG A 82 -9.69 10.29 3.04
C ARG A 82 -9.01 10.14 1.68
N ILE A 83 -7.69 9.94 1.68
CA ILE A 83 -6.91 9.59 0.50
C ILE A 83 -7.03 8.08 0.28
N PRO A 84 -7.43 7.61 -0.92
CA PRO A 84 -7.53 6.18 -1.21
C PRO A 84 -6.21 5.45 -0.97
N VAL A 85 -6.29 4.31 -0.28
CA VAL A 85 -5.16 3.40 -0.07
C VAL A 85 -5.34 2.15 -0.94
N ILE A 86 -4.29 1.78 -1.66
CA ILE A 86 -4.17 0.56 -2.46
C ILE A 86 -3.20 -0.37 -1.70
N ALA A 87 -3.72 -1.50 -1.21
CA ALA A 87 -2.92 -2.49 -0.50
C ALA A 87 -2.26 -3.44 -1.50
N ALA A 88 -0.96 -3.24 -1.78
CA ALA A 88 -0.17 -4.10 -2.64
C ALA A 88 0.57 -5.16 -1.81
N LEU A 89 0.00 -6.35 -1.70
CA LEU A 89 0.55 -7.42 -0.88
C LEU A 89 1.62 -8.19 -1.66
N PRO A 90 2.80 -8.50 -1.07
CA PRO A 90 3.89 -9.16 -1.79
C PRO A 90 3.56 -10.58 -2.24
N MET A 91 2.54 -11.19 -1.63
CA MET A 91 2.08 -12.55 -1.87
C MET A 91 0.63 -12.68 -1.35
N PRO A 92 -0.05 -13.82 -1.55
CA PRO A 92 -1.41 -14.04 -1.07
C PRO A 92 -1.57 -13.73 0.42
N ARG A 93 -2.68 -13.10 0.81
CA ARG A 93 -2.90 -12.59 2.18
C ARG A 93 -2.70 -13.65 3.25
N ASP A 94 -3.20 -14.87 3.02
CA ASP A 94 -3.11 -15.97 3.98
C ASP A 94 -1.67 -16.42 4.25
N ILE A 95 -0.77 -16.19 3.29
CA ILE A 95 0.67 -16.40 3.46
C ILE A 95 1.32 -15.15 4.05
N TYR A 96 0.92 -13.95 3.64
CA TYR A 96 1.55 -12.71 4.11
C TYR A 96 1.25 -12.41 5.58
N VAL A 97 0.03 -12.69 6.04
CA VAL A 97 -0.39 -12.45 7.43
C VAL A 97 0.44 -13.25 8.46
N THR A 98 1.17 -14.29 8.03
CA THR A 98 2.08 -15.03 8.89
C THR A 98 3.31 -14.23 9.29
N ASP A 99 3.61 -13.12 8.60
CA ASP A 99 4.78 -12.26 8.87
C ASP A 99 4.53 -11.22 9.96
N PHE A 100 3.32 -11.20 10.51
CA PHE A 100 2.91 -10.35 11.62
C PHE A 100 2.87 -11.20 12.89
N ASP A 101 3.83 -11.02 13.79
CA ASP A 101 4.05 -11.97 14.89
C ASP A 101 2.94 -11.91 15.94
N THR A 102 2.45 -10.71 16.25
CA THR A 102 1.51 -10.48 17.35
C THR A 102 0.06 -10.41 16.88
N THR A 103 -0.89 -10.77 17.76
CA THR A 103 -2.33 -10.59 17.49
C THR A 103 -2.65 -9.14 17.14
N ARG A 104 -2.08 -8.19 17.89
CA ARG A 104 -2.27 -6.75 17.65
C ARG A 104 -1.79 -6.33 16.25
N ALA A 105 -0.64 -6.84 15.81
CA ALA A 105 -0.10 -6.55 14.49
C ALA A 105 -1.04 -7.05 13.37
N ARG A 106 -1.59 -8.26 13.53
CA ARG A 106 -2.57 -8.83 12.59
C ARG A 106 -3.88 -8.05 12.58
N GLU A 107 -4.39 -7.66 13.75
CA GLU A 107 -5.59 -6.82 13.86
C GLU A 107 -5.40 -5.46 13.19
N SER A 108 -4.27 -4.79 13.43
CA SER A 108 -3.93 -3.53 12.75
C SER A 108 -3.85 -3.69 11.23
N PHE A 109 -3.19 -4.75 10.75
CA PHE A 109 -3.11 -5.06 9.33
C PHE A 109 -4.52 -5.30 8.73
N ASP A 110 -5.35 -6.12 9.37
CA ASP A 110 -6.70 -6.44 8.89
C ASP A 110 -7.61 -5.21 8.87
N LEU A 111 -7.51 -4.33 9.88
CA LEU A 111 -8.25 -3.07 9.92
C LEU A 111 -7.86 -2.12 8.79
N LEU A 112 -6.57 -2.02 8.47
CA LEU A 112 -6.09 -1.19 7.37
C LEU A 112 -6.44 -1.78 6.00
N LEU A 113 -6.33 -3.10 5.88
CA LEU A 113 -6.70 -3.82 4.67
C LEU A 113 -8.20 -3.66 4.37
N ALA A 114 -9.07 -3.74 5.39
CA ALA A 114 -10.50 -3.53 5.25
C ALA A 114 -10.90 -2.09 4.87
N GLN A 115 -10.06 -1.10 5.21
CA GLN A 115 -10.25 0.30 4.83
C GLN A 115 -9.57 0.67 3.51
N SER A 116 -8.80 -0.25 2.92
CA SER A 116 -8.15 -0.02 1.64
C SER A 116 -9.19 -0.02 0.52
N SER A 117 -9.06 0.93 -0.40
CA SER A 117 -9.94 1.07 -1.56
C SER A 117 -9.77 -0.04 -2.59
N GLU A 118 -8.57 -0.61 -2.65
CA GLU A 118 -8.23 -1.73 -3.53
C GLU A 118 -7.21 -2.62 -2.82
N ILE A 119 -7.29 -3.92 -3.07
CA ILE A 119 -6.34 -4.91 -2.58
C ILE A 119 -5.80 -5.67 -3.78
N PHE A 120 -4.49 -5.67 -3.93
CA PHE A 120 -3.79 -6.37 -5.00
C PHE A 120 -2.78 -7.34 -4.40
N GLU A 121 -3.03 -8.64 -4.56
CA GLU A 121 -2.10 -9.69 -4.18
C GLU A 121 -1.18 -10.02 -5.34
N LEU A 122 0.13 -9.82 -5.16
CA LEU A 122 1.08 -10.19 -6.18
C LEU A 122 1.10 -11.72 -6.38
N PRO A 123 1.19 -12.19 -7.64
CA PRO A 123 1.29 -13.61 -7.91
C PRO A 123 2.63 -14.14 -7.40
N ILE A 124 2.65 -15.41 -6.97
CA ILE A 124 3.88 -16.10 -6.61
C ILE A 124 4.88 -16.04 -7.78
N THR A 125 6.06 -15.46 -7.55
CA THR A 125 7.17 -15.41 -8.51
C THR A 125 7.35 -16.72 -9.33
N PRO A 126 7.66 -16.63 -10.64
CA PRO A 126 7.86 -17.80 -11.50
C PRO A 126 8.86 -18.81 -10.94
N GLY A 127 8.53 -20.10 -11.07
CA GLY A 127 9.36 -21.20 -10.55
C GLY A 127 9.20 -21.45 -9.04
N ASN A 128 8.40 -20.65 -8.33
CA ASN A 128 8.05 -20.89 -6.94
C ASN A 128 6.61 -21.39 -6.80
N THR A 129 6.35 -22.06 -5.68
CA THR A 129 5.02 -22.50 -5.24
C THR A 129 4.64 -21.85 -3.91
N ARG A 130 3.36 -21.87 -3.56
CA ARG A 130 2.87 -21.42 -2.23
C ARG A 130 3.64 -22.08 -1.08
N ARG A 131 3.93 -23.39 -1.18
CA ARG A 131 4.73 -24.13 -0.19
C ARG A 131 6.16 -23.60 -0.12
N SER A 132 6.79 -23.31 -1.26
CA SER A 132 8.18 -22.87 -1.30
C SER A 132 8.42 -21.47 -0.73
N VAL A 133 7.36 -20.66 -0.59
CA VAL A 133 7.41 -19.32 0.00
C VAL A 133 6.82 -19.27 1.41
N ALA A 134 6.26 -20.38 1.91
CA ALA A 134 5.58 -20.42 3.20
C ALA A 134 6.50 -20.06 4.36
N GLU A 135 7.78 -20.45 4.27
CA GLU A 135 8.80 -20.13 5.25
C GLU A 135 9.72 -19.00 4.78
N TYR A 136 10.29 -18.28 5.74
CA TYR A 136 11.31 -17.28 5.45
C TYR A 136 12.53 -17.92 4.79
N GLY A 137 13.02 -17.28 3.73
CA GLY A 137 14.15 -17.74 2.94
C GLY A 137 14.19 -17.08 1.58
N LYS A 138 15.10 -17.54 0.71
CA LYS A 138 15.37 -16.92 -0.59
C LYS A 138 14.12 -16.76 -1.46
N ASN A 139 13.22 -17.73 -1.46
CA ASN A 139 12.00 -17.69 -2.26
C ASN A 139 11.01 -16.64 -1.75
N ARG A 140 10.88 -16.48 -0.43
CA ARG A 140 10.07 -15.44 0.19
C ARG A 140 10.69 -14.05 -0.02
N THR A 141 12.01 -13.92 0.11
CA THR A 141 12.74 -12.69 -0.22
C THR A 141 12.49 -12.23 -1.66
N ARG A 142 12.37 -13.16 -2.61
CA ARG A 142 12.02 -12.82 -4.00
C ARG A 142 10.63 -12.20 -4.15
N GLN A 143 9.66 -12.57 -3.31
CA GLN A 143 8.33 -11.95 -3.31
C GLN A 143 8.42 -10.47 -2.89
N TYR A 144 9.19 -10.19 -1.84
CA TYR A 144 9.47 -8.82 -1.41
C TYR A 144 10.22 -8.00 -2.47
N ALA A 145 11.19 -8.62 -3.17
CA ALA A 145 11.87 -7.97 -4.28
C ALA A 145 10.91 -7.67 -5.45
N GLN A 146 10.01 -8.60 -5.78
CA GLN A 146 8.97 -8.39 -6.79
C GLN A 146 8.02 -7.26 -6.41
N LEU A 147 7.63 -7.17 -5.14
CA LEU A 147 6.82 -6.06 -4.63
C LEU A 147 7.55 -4.73 -4.80
N GLY A 148 8.83 -4.64 -4.44
CA GLY A 148 9.62 -3.42 -4.65
C GLY A 148 9.63 -2.98 -6.12
N VAL A 149 9.84 -3.92 -7.05
CA VAL A 149 9.76 -3.64 -8.50
C VAL A 149 8.36 -3.19 -8.91
N PHE A 150 7.32 -3.82 -8.38
CA PHE A 150 5.94 -3.47 -8.66
C PHE A 150 5.61 -2.05 -8.19
N LEU A 151 5.97 -1.69 -6.96
CA LEU A 151 5.77 -0.34 -6.42
C LEU A 151 6.46 0.71 -7.29
N CYS A 152 7.74 0.52 -7.63
CA CYS A 152 8.48 1.43 -8.50
C CYS A 152 7.85 1.59 -9.90
N ALA A 153 7.30 0.50 -10.46
CA ALA A 153 6.71 0.52 -11.79
C ALA A 153 5.29 1.13 -11.84
N HIS A 154 4.61 1.20 -10.70
CA HIS A 154 3.20 1.64 -10.62
C HIS A 154 3.01 2.88 -9.74
N SER A 155 4.09 3.54 -9.33
CA SER A 155 4.05 4.81 -8.61
C SER A 155 4.72 5.95 -9.36
N HIS A 156 4.35 7.17 -8.99
CA HIS A 156 4.99 8.39 -9.48
C HIS A 156 5.99 8.93 -8.45
N ILE A 157 5.78 8.55 -7.18
CA ILE A 157 6.60 8.90 -6.02
C ILE A 157 6.77 7.61 -5.19
N LEU A 158 7.96 7.40 -4.63
CA LEU A 158 8.28 6.32 -3.69
C LEU A 158 9.08 6.90 -2.52
#